data_AF-A0A1N6FJJ8-F1
#
_entry.id   AF-A0A1N6FJJ8-F1
#
_cell.length_a   1.000
_cell.length_b   1.000
_cell.length_c   1.000
_cell.angle_alpha   90.00
_cell.angle_beta   90.00
_cell.angle_gamma   90.00
#
_symmetry.space_group_name_H-M   'P 1'
#
loop_
_entity.id
_entity.type
_entity.pdbx_description
1 polymer ?
#
loop_
_entity_poly.entity_id
_entity_poly.type
_entity_poly.pdbx_seq_one_letter_code
_entity_poly.pdbx_strand_id
1 'polypeptide(L)'
;MKRTNRSVIPGFGLTTGITLTILSVVVLIPLASLVVFSAQMSFSEIIETITRDRVLSSFRVSFVTAFVASLINAVMGIILAWVLVKYTFPLKRLVDGMIELPFALPTAVAGIALTALTADTGLIGGFFAKFGVKIAFTQIGITVALVFIGIPFVVRAVQPVLEKLDPAYEEAAGVLGASRSRIFWKIIFPEIIPAALTGFGLAFGRCLGEYGSVVFIAGNKPFETEIAPLIIMSELQEYDYASATTIALVMLIASFVTLFLVNLIQTRNTKILKGGN
;
A
#
# COMPACT_ATOMS: atom_id res chain seq x y z
N MET A 1 -3.18 -42.15 24.87
CA MET A 1 -2.59 -42.24 23.52
C MET A 1 -1.86 -40.94 23.19
N LYS A 2 -0.51 -40.94 23.16
CA LYS A 2 0.28 -39.79 22.71
C LYS A 2 0.13 -39.67 21.19
N ARG A 3 -0.50 -38.60 20.69
CA ARG A 3 -0.50 -38.25 19.26
C ARG A 3 0.94 -37.96 18.85
N THR A 4 1.60 -38.90 18.21
CA THR A 4 2.89 -38.66 17.57
C THR A 4 2.65 -37.78 16.36
N ASN A 5 3.18 -36.57 16.42
CA ASN A 5 3.11 -35.57 15.36
C ASN A 5 3.98 -36.06 14.20
N ARG A 6 3.47 -36.98 13.38
CA ARG A 6 4.16 -37.47 12.18
C ARG A 6 4.15 -36.32 11.17
N SER A 7 5.29 -35.66 11.03
CA SER A 7 5.45 -34.61 10.04
C SER A 7 5.21 -35.16 8.64
N VAL A 8 4.30 -34.53 7.90
CA VAL A 8 3.90 -34.92 6.53
C VAL A 8 5.06 -34.78 5.53
N ILE A 9 6.10 -34.02 5.89
CA ILE A 9 7.29 -33.79 5.08
C ILE A 9 8.50 -34.48 5.76
N PRO A 10 9.30 -35.30 5.04
CA PRO A 10 10.54 -35.83 5.59
C PRO A 10 11.51 -34.69 5.97
N GLY A 11 12.13 -34.79 7.15
CA GLY A 11 13.09 -33.78 7.62
C GLY A 11 12.49 -32.47 8.17
N PHE A 12 11.18 -32.44 8.49
CA PHE A 12 10.45 -31.25 8.96
C PHE A 12 11.19 -30.39 10.00
N GLY A 13 11.90 -30.98 10.97
CA GLY A 13 12.67 -30.22 11.95
C GLY A 13 13.83 -29.43 11.33
N LEU A 14 14.63 -30.08 10.49
CA LEU A 14 15.77 -29.46 9.80
C LEU A 14 15.31 -28.46 8.74
N THR A 15 14.32 -28.82 7.92
CA THR A 15 13.79 -27.93 6.87
C THR A 15 13.11 -26.70 7.47
N THR A 16 12.33 -26.87 8.54
CA THR A 16 11.72 -25.73 9.26
C THR A 16 12.78 -24.87 9.94
N GLY A 17 13.76 -25.47 10.61
CA GLY A 17 14.85 -24.73 11.27
C GLY A 17 15.68 -23.91 10.29
N ILE A 18 16.08 -24.50 9.16
CA ILE A 18 16.81 -23.80 8.10
C ILE A 18 15.96 -22.67 7.51
N THR A 19 14.69 -22.93 7.20
CA THR A 19 13.78 -21.93 6.62
C THR A 19 13.59 -20.75 7.56
N LEU A 20 13.31 -21.00 8.84
CA LEU A 20 13.15 -19.95 9.84
C LEU A 20 14.44 -19.15 10.03
N THR A 21 15.59 -19.81 10.03
CA THR A 21 16.89 -19.15 10.17
C THR A 21 17.16 -18.23 8.99
N ILE A 22 16.98 -18.71 7.75
CA ILE A 22 17.19 -17.91 6.55
C ILE A 22 16.25 -16.70 6.54
N LEU A 23 14.95 -16.89 6.79
CA LEU A 23 14.00 -15.78 6.83
C LEU A 23 14.33 -14.78 7.93
N SER A 24 14.71 -15.26 9.11
CA SER A 24 15.09 -14.40 10.24
C SER A 24 16.34 -13.59 9.91
N VAL A 25 17.37 -14.21 9.36
CA VAL A 25 18.63 -13.53 8.97
C VAL A 25 18.36 -12.48 7.90
N VAL A 26 17.65 -12.83 6.83
CA VAL A 26 17.38 -11.94 5.70
C VAL A 26 16.55 -10.71 6.11
N VAL A 27 15.59 -10.87 7.03
CA VAL A 27 14.73 -9.76 7.47
C VAL A 27 15.32 -9.02 8.66
N LEU A 28 15.80 -9.72 9.69
CA LEU A 28 16.23 -9.08 10.93
C LEU A 28 17.57 -8.38 10.80
N ILE A 29 18.49 -8.81 9.93
CA ILE A 29 19.78 -8.12 9.77
C ILE A 29 19.60 -6.69 9.24
N PRO A 30 18.88 -6.43 8.12
CA PRO A 30 18.63 -5.06 7.66
C PRO A 30 17.86 -4.20 8.67
N LEU A 31 16.93 -4.80 9.41
CA LEU A 31 16.18 -4.07 10.45
C LEU A 31 17.07 -3.74 11.65
N ALA A 32 17.92 -4.69 12.07
CA ALA A 32 18.90 -4.47 13.14
C ALA A 32 19.95 -3.45 12.72
N SER A 33 20.40 -3.45 11.46
CA SER A 33 21.37 -2.46 10.98
C SER A 33 20.78 -1.04 11.03
N LEU A 34 19.51 -0.85 10.67
CA LEU A 34 18.84 0.45 10.85
C LEU A 34 18.91 0.93 12.31
N VAL A 35 18.63 0.05 13.27
CA VAL A 35 18.68 0.39 14.71
C VAL A 35 20.11 0.67 15.17
N VAL A 36 21.08 -0.15 14.77
CA VAL A 36 22.49 -0.02 15.17
C VAL A 36 23.09 1.28 14.65
N PHE A 37 22.85 1.64 13.40
CA PHE A 37 23.36 2.89 12.81
C PHE A 37 22.64 4.11 13.38
N SER A 38 21.32 4.04 13.62
CA SER A 38 20.59 5.14 14.28
C SER A 38 21.07 5.36 15.72
N ALA A 39 21.47 4.29 16.42
CA ALA A 39 21.98 4.34 17.79
C ALA A 39 23.39 4.94 17.92
N GLN A 40 24.07 5.25 16.81
CA GLN A 40 25.34 6.00 16.84
C GLN A 40 25.12 7.47 17.22
N MET A 41 23.89 7.97 17.05
CA MET A 41 23.48 9.32 17.45
C MET A 41 23.00 9.32 18.89
N SER A 42 23.28 10.41 19.60
CA SER A 42 22.64 10.69 20.88
C SER A 42 21.14 10.94 20.70
N PHE A 43 20.37 10.72 21.76
CA PHE A 43 18.92 10.95 21.74
C PHE A 43 18.54 12.39 21.34
N SER A 44 19.37 13.37 21.72
CA SER A 44 19.16 14.78 21.32
C SER A 44 19.35 14.98 19.82
N GLU A 45 20.40 14.40 19.24
CA GLU A 45 20.67 14.48 17.79
C GLU A 45 19.60 13.77 16.98
N ILE A 46 19.08 12.63 17.47
CA ILE A 46 17.95 11.93 16.84
C ILE A 46 16.74 12.86 16.78
N ILE A 47 16.36 13.48 17.91
CA ILE A 47 15.22 14.40 17.95
C ILE A 47 15.46 15.59 17.01
N GLU A 48 16.65 16.18 17.06
CA GLU A 48 17.00 17.31 16.19
C GLU A 48 16.84 16.93 14.71
N THR A 49 17.42 15.81 14.28
CA THR A 49 17.33 15.34 12.89
C THR A 49 15.90 15.10 12.44
N ILE A 50 15.07 14.41 13.24
CA ILE A 50 13.68 14.13 12.85
C ILE A 50 12.77 15.36 12.93
N THR A 51 13.16 16.39 13.69
CA THR A 51 12.41 17.65 13.84
C THR A 51 12.90 18.77 12.94
N ARG A 52 13.93 18.54 12.12
CA ARG A 52 14.32 19.47 11.05
C ARG A 52 13.11 19.78 10.16
N ASP A 53 12.88 21.06 9.86
CA ASP A 53 11.71 21.51 9.11
C ASP A 53 11.54 20.78 7.77
N ARG A 54 12.66 20.53 7.07
CA ARG A 54 12.68 19.82 5.79
C ARG A 54 12.22 18.36 5.95
N VAL A 55 12.72 17.68 6.99
CA VAL A 55 12.37 16.28 7.30
C VAL A 55 10.90 16.17 7.70
N LEU A 56 10.42 17.04 8.59
CA LEU A 56 9.01 17.09 8.98
C LEU A 56 8.09 17.34 7.78
N SER A 57 8.47 18.26 6.89
CA SER A 57 7.71 18.50 5.68
C SER A 57 7.70 17.28 4.77
N SER A 58 8.82 16.58 4.63
CA SER A 58 8.90 15.35 3.82
C SER A 58 8.04 14.22 4.39
N PHE A 59 7.98 14.08 5.72
CA PHE A 59 7.05 13.17 6.37
C PHE A 59 5.62 13.56 6.05
N ARG A 60 5.25 14.84 6.22
CA ARG A 60 3.89 15.30 5.90
C ARG A 60 3.52 14.96 4.46
N VAL A 61 4.37 15.25 3.48
CA VAL A 61 4.10 14.94 2.07
C VAL A 61 3.94 13.43 1.87
N SER A 62 4.87 12.62 2.37
CA SER A 62 4.82 11.15 2.24
C SER A 62 3.58 10.54 2.88
N PHE A 63 3.26 10.90 4.12
CA PHE A 63 2.10 10.36 4.84
C PHE A 63 0.79 10.80 4.21
N VAL A 64 0.63 12.09 3.88
CA VAL A 64 -0.61 12.61 3.30
C VAL A 64 -0.85 12.03 1.92
N THR A 65 0.16 12.05 1.03
CA THR A 65 -0.01 11.52 -0.33
C THR A 65 -0.24 10.01 -0.32
N ALA A 66 0.48 9.24 0.51
CA ALA A 66 0.25 7.80 0.66
C ALA A 66 -1.14 7.48 1.22
N PHE A 67 -1.60 8.23 2.22
CA PHE A 67 -2.93 8.04 2.81
C PHE A 67 -4.05 8.34 1.81
N VAL A 68 -3.97 9.50 1.12
CA VAL A 68 -4.95 9.89 0.10
C VAL A 68 -4.96 8.91 -1.06
N ALA A 69 -3.77 8.52 -1.56
CA ALA A 69 -3.66 7.51 -2.61
C ALA A 69 -4.29 6.18 -2.18
N SER A 70 -4.03 5.73 -0.96
CA SER A 70 -4.57 4.47 -0.44
C SER A 70 -6.08 4.51 -0.27
N LEU A 71 -6.65 5.66 0.10
CA LEU A 71 -8.11 5.85 0.16
C LEU A 71 -8.74 5.78 -1.23
N ILE A 72 -8.12 6.44 -2.22
CA ILE A 72 -8.53 6.35 -3.62
C ILE A 72 -8.44 4.89 -4.09
N ASN A 73 -7.35 4.20 -3.76
CA ASN A 73 -7.15 2.79 -4.09
C ASN A 73 -8.20 1.90 -3.44
N ALA A 74 -8.62 2.17 -2.20
CA ALA A 74 -9.66 1.41 -1.52
C ALA A 74 -10.98 1.49 -2.32
N VAL A 75 -11.38 2.70 -2.73
CA VAL A 75 -12.59 2.91 -3.51
C VAL A 75 -12.47 2.30 -4.92
N MET A 76 -11.40 2.61 -5.65
CA MET A 76 -11.18 2.12 -7.01
C MET A 76 -11.02 0.60 -7.03
N GLY A 77 -10.28 0.03 -6.08
CA GLY A 77 -10.03 -1.39 -5.98
C GLY A 77 -11.30 -2.18 -5.66
N ILE A 78 -12.19 -1.66 -4.81
CA ILE A 78 -13.53 -2.24 -4.59
C ILE A 78 -14.33 -2.25 -5.88
N ILE A 79 -14.36 -1.13 -6.62
CA ILE A 79 -15.11 -1.02 -7.88
C ILE A 79 -14.56 -1.99 -8.92
N LEU A 80 -13.24 -2.05 -9.08
CA LEU A 80 -12.58 -2.95 -10.02
C LEU A 80 -12.82 -4.42 -9.65
N ALA A 81 -12.65 -4.80 -8.38
CA ALA A 81 -12.94 -6.14 -7.90
C ALA A 81 -14.41 -6.50 -8.13
N TRP A 82 -15.33 -5.56 -7.86
CA TRP A 82 -16.76 -5.75 -8.12
C TRP A 82 -17.04 -6.04 -9.60
N VAL A 83 -16.52 -5.21 -10.51
CA VAL A 83 -16.70 -5.38 -11.95
C VAL A 83 -16.10 -6.71 -12.42
N LEU A 84 -14.92 -7.06 -11.93
CA LEU A 84 -14.25 -8.31 -12.28
C LEU A 84 -14.92 -9.55 -11.69
N VAL A 85 -15.65 -9.46 -10.58
CA VAL A 85 -16.34 -10.64 -10.03
C VAL A 85 -17.76 -10.74 -10.55
N LYS A 86 -18.53 -9.65 -10.50
CA LYS A 86 -19.97 -9.66 -10.73
C LYS A 86 -20.39 -9.52 -12.20
N TYR A 87 -19.52 -9.03 -13.08
CA TYR A 87 -19.86 -8.85 -14.50
C TYR A 87 -19.10 -9.80 -15.43
N THR A 88 -19.76 -10.15 -16.52
CA THR A 88 -19.19 -10.87 -17.66
C THR A 88 -19.15 -9.93 -18.86
N PHE A 89 -17.97 -9.76 -19.44
CA PHE A 89 -17.75 -8.85 -20.57
C PHE A 89 -16.52 -9.31 -21.39
N PRO A 90 -16.44 -8.97 -22.69
CA PRO A 90 -15.27 -9.29 -23.50
C PRO A 90 -14.02 -8.61 -22.92
N LEU A 91 -12.84 -9.23 -23.06
CA LEU A 91 -11.55 -8.73 -22.55
C LEU A 91 -11.40 -8.67 -21.01
N LYS A 92 -12.31 -9.26 -20.23
CA LYS A 92 -12.19 -9.35 -18.77
C LYS A 92 -10.82 -9.83 -18.28
N ARG A 93 -10.24 -10.85 -18.93
CA ARG A 93 -8.89 -11.35 -18.61
C ARG A 93 -7.78 -10.34 -18.91
N LEU A 94 -7.95 -9.54 -19.95
CA LEU A 94 -6.98 -8.48 -20.28
C LEU A 94 -7.02 -7.39 -19.21
N VAL A 95 -8.21 -6.96 -18.78
CA VAL A 95 -8.38 -5.98 -17.70
C VAL A 95 -7.81 -6.50 -16.39
N ASP A 96 -8.07 -7.77 -16.05
CA ASP A 96 -7.48 -8.42 -14.87
C ASP A 96 -5.94 -8.44 -14.93
N GLY A 97 -5.36 -8.76 -16.10
CA GLY A 97 -3.91 -8.68 -16.31
C GLY A 97 -3.35 -7.25 -16.28
N MET A 98 -4.11 -6.24 -16.72
CA MET A 98 -3.69 -4.84 -16.65
C MET A 98 -3.51 -4.34 -15.22
N ILE A 99 -4.28 -4.90 -14.27
CA ILE A 99 -4.12 -4.59 -12.84
C ILE A 99 -2.77 -5.07 -12.31
N GLU A 100 -2.11 -6.04 -12.96
CA GLU A 100 -0.80 -6.53 -12.54
C GLU A 100 0.37 -5.75 -13.16
N LEU A 101 0.11 -4.88 -14.14
CA LEU A 101 1.14 -4.06 -14.79
C LEU A 101 2.01 -3.25 -13.81
N PRO A 102 1.48 -2.64 -12.73
CA PRO A 102 2.32 -1.91 -11.78
C PRO A 102 3.39 -2.79 -11.11
N PHE A 103 3.18 -4.11 -11.01
CA PHE A 103 4.18 -5.04 -10.48
C PHE A 103 5.15 -5.56 -11.54
N ALA A 104 4.69 -5.68 -12.78
CA ALA A 104 5.52 -6.12 -13.89
C ALA A 104 6.49 -5.02 -14.37
N LEU A 105 6.09 -3.75 -14.23
CA LEU A 105 6.87 -2.61 -14.68
C LEU A 105 7.92 -2.19 -13.64
N PRO A 106 9.16 -1.88 -14.06
CA PRO A 106 10.08 -1.15 -13.20
C PRO A 106 9.45 0.16 -12.74
N THR A 107 9.54 0.48 -11.45
CA THR A 107 8.90 1.67 -10.86
C THR A 107 9.39 2.97 -11.50
N ALA A 108 10.67 3.04 -11.87
CA ALA A 108 11.24 4.16 -12.62
C ALA A 108 10.59 4.35 -13.99
N VAL A 109 10.33 3.26 -14.71
CA VAL A 109 9.67 3.29 -16.03
C VAL A 109 8.23 3.80 -15.87
N ALA A 110 7.51 3.32 -14.85
CA ALA A 110 6.18 3.82 -14.53
C ALA A 110 6.21 5.32 -14.19
N GLY A 111 7.19 5.77 -13.38
CA GLY A 111 7.37 7.18 -13.04
C GLY A 111 7.56 8.06 -14.26
N ILE A 112 8.51 7.72 -15.14
CA ILE A 112 8.78 8.48 -16.37
C ILE A 112 7.54 8.52 -17.29
N ALA A 113 6.87 7.39 -17.47
CA ALA A 113 5.67 7.31 -18.30
C ALA A 113 4.53 8.17 -17.75
N LEU A 114 4.28 8.10 -16.43
CA LEU A 114 3.27 8.91 -15.76
C LEU A 114 3.61 10.40 -15.81
N THR A 115 4.88 10.78 -15.60
CA THR A 115 5.31 12.18 -15.75
C THR A 115 5.09 12.68 -17.17
N ALA A 116 5.47 11.92 -18.20
CA ALA A 116 5.26 12.30 -19.60
C ALA A 116 3.77 12.45 -19.95
N LEU A 117 2.90 11.62 -19.36
CA LEU A 117 1.46 11.66 -19.56
C LEU A 117 0.80 12.85 -18.84
N THR A 118 1.28 13.19 -17.64
CA THR A 118 0.68 14.17 -16.73
C THR A 118 1.36 15.54 -16.73
N ALA A 119 2.46 15.71 -17.48
CA ALA A 119 3.06 17.01 -17.74
C ALA A 119 2.12 17.92 -18.54
N ASP A 120 2.32 19.24 -18.44
CA ASP A 120 1.50 20.24 -19.16
C ASP A 120 1.55 20.06 -20.70
N THR A 121 2.58 19.40 -21.22
CA THR A 121 2.72 19.03 -22.64
C THR A 121 2.18 17.63 -22.98
N GLY A 122 1.85 16.83 -21.96
CA GLY A 122 1.36 15.47 -22.08
C GLY A 122 -0.13 15.41 -22.43
N LEU A 123 -0.60 14.23 -22.82
CA LEU A 123 -2.00 14.00 -23.22
C LEU A 123 -2.99 14.37 -22.10
N ILE A 124 -2.73 13.91 -20.88
CA ILE A 124 -3.61 14.16 -19.73
C ILE A 124 -3.30 15.52 -19.12
N GLY A 125 -2.03 15.80 -18.82
CA GLY A 125 -1.66 17.05 -18.19
C GLY A 125 -2.00 18.28 -19.04
N GLY A 126 -1.83 18.22 -20.36
CA GLY A 126 -2.23 19.29 -21.28
C GLY A 126 -3.73 19.54 -21.35
N PHE A 127 -4.58 18.53 -21.07
CA PHE A 127 -6.02 18.73 -20.92
C PHE A 127 -6.34 19.49 -19.63
N PHE A 128 -5.77 19.08 -18.50
CA PHE A 128 -5.99 19.73 -17.20
C PHE A 128 -5.34 21.10 -17.09
N ALA A 129 -4.21 21.32 -17.77
CA ALA A 129 -3.52 22.60 -17.81
C ALA A 129 -4.38 23.72 -18.43
N LYS A 130 -5.30 23.38 -19.36
CA LYS A 130 -6.29 24.34 -19.91
C LYS A 130 -7.23 24.91 -18.84
N PHE A 131 -7.42 24.17 -17.76
CA PHE A 131 -8.22 24.57 -16.61
C PHE A 131 -7.35 25.11 -15.45
N GLY A 132 -6.05 25.31 -15.68
CA GLY A 132 -5.11 25.80 -14.67
C GLY A 132 -4.65 24.75 -13.65
N VAL A 133 -4.96 23.46 -13.87
CA VAL A 133 -4.59 22.36 -12.95
C VAL A 133 -3.30 21.70 -13.42
N LYS A 134 -2.23 21.84 -12.64
CA LYS A 134 -0.95 21.15 -12.87
C LYS A 134 -0.90 19.84 -12.11
N ILE A 135 -0.54 18.75 -12.80
CA ILE A 135 -0.47 17.41 -12.20
C ILE A 135 0.99 17.02 -11.96
N ALA A 136 1.82 16.96 -13.00
CA ALA A 136 3.24 16.67 -12.83
C ALA A 136 3.94 17.71 -11.94
N PHE A 137 4.94 17.26 -11.19
CA PHE A 137 5.74 18.10 -10.27
C PHE A 137 4.93 18.72 -9.12
N THR A 138 3.81 18.10 -8.75
CA THR A 138 2.96 18.49 -7.62
C THR A 138 2.63 17.28 -6.75
N GLN A 139 2.06 17.52 -5.55
CA GLN A 139 1.54 16.45 -4.70
C GLN A 139 0.41 15.64 -5.37
N ILE A 140 -0.30 16.21 -6.34
CA ILE A 140 -1.30 15.49 -7.13
C ILE A 140 -0.61 14.43 -7.99
N GLY A 141 0.47 14.79 -8.67
CA GLY A 141 1.28 13.85 -9.45
C GLY A 141 1.84 12.71 -8.60
N ILE A 142 2.35 13.03 -7.40
CA ILE A 142 2.78 12.01 -6.42
C ILE A 142 1.62 11.06 -6.12
N THR A 143 0.45 11.60 -5.76
CA THR A 143 -0.73 10.81 -5.43
C THR A 143 -1.17 9.90 -6.58
N VAL A 144 -1.13 10.39 -7.83
CA VAL A 144 -1.47 9.60 -9.03
C VAL A 144 -0.50 8.42 -9.22
N ALA A 145 0.80 8.63 -9.03
CA ALA A 145 1.78 7.55 -9.11
C ALA A 145 1.58 6.50 -8.01
N LEU A 146 1.27 6.95 -6.79
CA LEU A 146 0.96 6.06 -5.67
C LEU A 146 -0.35 5.30 -5.88
N VAL A 147 -1.37 5.92 -6.49
CA VAL A 147 -2.61 5.25 -6.88
C VAL A 147 -2.32 4.13 -7.88
N PHE A 148 -1.56 4.43 -8.94
CA PHE A 148 -1.19 3.44 -9.95
C PHE A 148 -0.53 2.19 -9.33
N ILE A 149 0.36 2.37 -8.36
CA ILE A 149 1.05 1.26 -7.69
C ILE A 149 0.16 0.55 -6.66
N GLY A 150 -0.76 1.27 -6.02
CA GLY A 150 -1.52 0.75 -4.87
C GLY A 150 -2.85 0.07 -5.20
N ILE A 151 -3.47 0.34 -6.37
CA ILE A 151 -4.71 -0.33 -6.83
C ILE A 151 -4.65 -1.87 -6.68
N PRO A 152 -3.58 -2.57 -7.12
CA PRO A 152 -3.59 -4.03 -7.17
C PRO A 152 -3.71 -4.68 -5.78
N PHE A 153 -3.17 -4.03 -4.75
CA PHE A 153 -3.25 -4.50 -3.37
C PHE A 153 -4.70 -4.58 -2.86
N VAL A 154 -5.52 -3.59 -3.21
CA VAL A 154 -6.93 -3.57 -2.82
C VAL A 154 -7.73 -4.57 -3.63
N VAL A 155 -7.53 -4.61 -4.95
CA VAL A 155 -8.23 -5.56 -5.83
C VAL A 155 -7.99 -6.99 -5.36
N ARG A 156 -6.74 -7.37 -5.12
CA ARG A 156 -6.38 -8.74 -4.72
C ARG A 156 -6.77 -9.09 -3.28
N ALA A 157 -7.00 -8.09 -2.42
CA ALA A 157 -7.59 -8.32 -1.10
C ALA A 157 -9.10 -8.57 -1.17
N VAL A 158 -9.83 -7.77 -1.97
CA VAL A 158 -11.30 -7.78 -2.03
C VAL A 158 -11.86 -8.87 -2.94
N GLN A 159 -11.22 -9.13 -4.09
CA GLN A 159 -11.71 -10.06 -5.10
C GLN A 159 -11.96 -11.48 -4.55
N PRO A 160 -11.04 -12.13 -3.82
CA PRO A 160 -11.27 -13.49 -3.31
C PRO A 160 -12.40 -13.57 -2.28
N VAL A 161 -12.73 -12.45 -1.63
CA VAL A 161 -13.87 -12.38 -0.70
C VAL A 161 -15.17 -12.31 -1.48
N LEU A 162 -15.24 -11.43 -2.49
CA LEU A 162 -16.40 -11.34 -3.38
C LEU A 162 -16.69 -12.67 -4.11
N GLU A 163 -15.66 -13.38 -4.55
CA GLU A 163 -15.81 -14.69 -5.24
C GLU A 163 -16.34 -15.80 -4.33
N LYS A 164 -16.12 -15.68 -3.01
CA LYS A 164 -16.55 -16.67 -2.01
C LYS A 164 -17.93 -16.38 -1.42
N LEU A 165 -18.50 -15.20 -1.69
CA LEU A 165 -19.84 -14.87 -1.21
C LEU A 165 -20.88 -15.80 -1.87
N ASP A 166 -21.66 -16.47 -1.04
CA ASP A 166 -22.73 -17.36 -1.49
C ASP A 166 -23.85 -16.53 -2.16
N PRO A 167 -24.13 -16.73 -3.46
CA PRO A 167 -25.20 -16.03 -4.16
C PRO A 167 -26.58 -16.23 -3.52
N ALA A 168 -26.80 -17.31 -2.76
CA ALA A 168 -28.08 -17.61 -2.13
C ALA A 168 -28.56 -16.50 -1.19
N TYR A 169 -27.66 -15.79 -0.50
CA TYR A 169 -28.04 -14.66 0.35
C TYR A 169 -28.56 -13.47 -0.46
N GLU A 170 -27.97 -13.21 -1.63
CA GLU A 170 -28.40 -12.14 -2.54
C GLU A 170 -29.75 -12.49 -3.18
N GLU A 171 -29.92 -13.75 -3.60
CA GLU A 171 -31.15 -14.26 -4.19
C GLU A 171 -32.30 -14.26 -3.18
N ALA A 172 -32.08 -14.75 -1.95
CA ALA A 172 -33.08 -14.75 -0.89
C ALA A 172 -33.55 -13.33 -0.52
N ALA A 173 -32.61 -12.38 -0.41
CA ALA A 173 -32.95 -10.98 -0.19
C ALA A 173 -33.75 -10.38 -1.36
N GLY A 174 -33.41 -10.76 -2.60
CA GLY A 174 -34.17 -10.39 -3.79
C GLY A 174 -35.61 -10.90 -3.78
N VAL A 175 -35.83 -12.16 -3.38
CA VAL A 175 -37.17 -12.76 -3.23
C VAL A 175 -37.99 -12.05 -2.14
N LEU A 176 -37.36 -11.60 -1.07
CA LEU A 176 -37.98 -10.79 -0.01
C LEU A 176 -38.23 -9.32 -0.41
N GLY A 177 -37.97 -8.94 -1.67
CA GLY A 177 -38.24 -7.60 -2.19
C GLY A 177 -37.15 -6.57 -1.89
N ALA A 178 -35.94 -6.99 -1.48
CA ALA A 178 -34.83 -6.06 -1.31
C ALA A 178 -34.33 -5.54 -2.66
N SER A 179 -34.16 -4.22 -2.76
CA SER A 179 -33.54 -3.60 -3.95
C SER A 179 -32.04 -3.94 -4.03
N ARG A 180 -31.46 -3.89 -5.24
CA ARG A 180 -30.02 -4.15 -5.45
C ARG A 180 -29.12 -3.27 -4.58
N SER A 181 -29.52 -2.01 -4.35
CA SER A 181 -28.80 -1.10 -3.45
C SER A 181 -28.85 -1.57 -2.00
N ARG A 182 -30.02 -2.05 -1.54
CA ARG A 182 -30.15 -2.61 -0.19
C ARG A 182 -29.31 -3.88 -0.03
N ILE A 183 -29.32 -4.78 -1.03
CA ILE A 183 -28.49 -5.99 -1.03
C ILE A 183 -27.01 -5.63 -0.92
N PHE A 184 -26.55 -4.67 -1.73
CA PHE A 184 -25.17 -4.20 -1.66
C PHE A 184 -24.82 -3.66 -0.26
N TRP A 185 -25.54 -2.67 0.25
CA TRP A 185 -25.17 -2.00 1.50
C TRP A 185 -25.37 -2.86 2.76
N LYS A 186 -26.30 -3.81 2.74
CA LYS A 186 -26.67 -4.61 3.92
C LYS A 186 -26.08 -6.01 3.95
N ILE A 187 -25.74 -6.58 2.79
CA ILE A 187 -25.25 -7.96 2.70
C ILE A 187 -23.80 -7.95 2.22
N ILE A 188 -23.53 -7.35 1.06
CA ILE A 188 -22.21 -7.50 0.44
C ILE A 188 -21.16 -6.55 1.03
N PHE A 189 -21.51 -5.27 1.22
CA PHE A 189 -20.60 -4.24 1.71
C PHE A 189 -20.02 -4.58 3.09
N PRO A 190 -20.81 -5.03 4.09
CA PRO A 190 -20.27 -5.45 5.38
C PRO A 190 -19.24 -6.58 5.28
N GLU A 191 -19.43 -7.53 4.37
CA GLU A 191 -18.53 -8.67 4.17
C GLU A 191 -17.21 -8.26 3.49
N ILE A 192 -17.22 -7.27 2.58
CA ILE A 192 -16.01 -6.81 1.91
C ILE A 192 -15.22 -5.75 2.70
N ILE A 193 -15.82 -5.07 3.68
CA ILE A 193 -15.14 -4.03 4.47
C ILE A 193 -13.83 -4.52 5.10
N PRO A 194 -13.77 -5.68 5.80
CA PRO A 194 -12.52 -6.16 6.39
C PRO A 194 -11.43 -6.34 5.33
N ALA A 195 -11.79 -6.89 4.17
CA ALA A 195 -10.88 -7.11 3.05
C ALA A 195 -10.42 -5.79 2.42
N ALA A 196 -11.31 -4.82 2.27
CA ALA A 196 -11.00 -3.49 1.78
C ALA A 196 -10.03 -2.75 2.73
N LEU A 197 -10.22 -2.88 4.05
CA LEU A 197 -9.31 -2.33 5.05
C LEU A 197 -7.92 -3.00 4.97
N THR A 198 -7.85 -4.32 4.80
CA THR A 198 -6.57 -5.00 4.54
C THR A 198 -5.90 -4.48 3.28
N GLY A 199 -6.65 -4.39 2.19
CA GLY A 199 -6.17 -3.83 0.92
C GLY A 199 -5.64 -2.41 1.08
N PHE A 200 -6.37 -1.57 1.80
CA PHE A 200 -5.96 -0.20 2.14
C PHE A 200 -4.64 -0.19 2.92
N GLY A 201 -4.50 -1.00 3.96
CA GLY A 201 -3.27 -1.06 4.76
C GLY A 201 -2.06 -1.51 3.94
N LEU A 202 -2.23 -2.53 3.10
CA LEU A 202 -1.19 -3.01 2.20
C LEU A 202 -0.79 -1.95 1.17
N ALA A 203 -1.77 -1.28 0.55
CA ALA A 203 -1.53 -0.17 -0.37
C ALA A 203 -0.80 0.97 0.32
N PHE A 204 -1.20 1.32 1.54
CA PHE A 204 -0.58 2.39 2.33
C PHE A 204 0.88 2.10 2.68
N GLY A 205 1.16 0.91 3.20
CA GLY A 205 2.52 0.47 3.48
C GLY A 205 3.39 0.49 2.23
N ARG A 206 2.84 0.05 1.09
CA ARG A 206 3.55 0.12 -0.19
C ARG A 206 3.80 1.55 -0.67
N CYS A 207 2.83 2.44 -0.51
CA CYS A 207 2.92 3.84 -0.94
C CYS A 207 3.92 4.64 -0.11
N LEU A 208 3.98 4.41 1.21
CA LEU A 208 4.96 5.06 2.10
C LEU A 208 6.40 4.75 1.70
N GLY A 209 6.68 3.51 1.29
CA GLY A 209 8.02 3.08 0.87
C GLY A 209 8.33 3.36 -0.60
N GLU A 210 7.44 4.00 -1.35
CA GLU A 210 7.66 4.22 -2.78
C GLU A 210 8.62 5.38 -3.04
N TYR A 211 9.66 5.09 -3.81
CA TYR A 211 10.66 6.06 -4.27
C TYR A 211 10.75 6.11 -5.80
N GLY A 212 10.86 4.95 -6.45
CA GLY A 212 11.31 4.84 -7.83
C GLY A 212 10.41 5.52 -8.87
N SER A 213 9.09 5.48 -8.71
CA SER A 213 8.16 6.22 -9.57
C SER A 213 8.03 7.69 -9.15
N VAL A 214 8.07 7.95 -7.84
CA VAL A 214 7.78 9.26 -7.26
C VAL A 214 8.90 10.25 -7.56
N VAL A 215 10.16 9.82 -7.56
CA VAL A 215 11.31 10.70 -7.82
C VAL A 215 11.24 11.40 -9.18
N PHE A 216 10.59 10.80 -10.19
CA PHE A 216 10.44 11.39 -11.53
C PHE A 216 9.23 12.32 -11.65
N ILE A 217 8.19 12.15 -10.82
CA ILE A 217 6.94 12.92 -10.91
C ILE A 217 6.82 14.00 -9.84
N ALA A 218 7.50 13.86 -8.72
CA ALA A 218 7.37 14.75 -7.57
C ALA A 218 7.95 16.14 -7.81
N GLY A 219 8.87 16.34 -8.75
CA GLY A 219 9.55 17.63 -8.93
C GLY A 219 10.52 17.99 -7.79
N ASN A 220 10.51 17.23 -6.69
CA ASN A 220 11.53 17.19 -5.64
C ASN A 220 11.85 18.57 -5.04
N LYS A 221 10.83 19.42 -4.88
CA LYS A 221 10.99 20.74 -4.29
C LYS A 221 10.99 20.63 -2.77
N PRO A 222 12.03 21.14 -2.09
CA PRO A 222 12.05 21.20 -0.64
C PRO A 222 10.78 21.85 -0.09
N PHE A 223 10.26 21.30 1.00
CA PHE A 223 9.04 21.77 1.69
C PHE A 223 7.71 21.65 0.93
N GLU A 224 7.70 21.30 -0.36
CA GLU A 224 6.46 21.21 -1.16
C GLU A 224 6.15 19.79 -1.64
N THR A 225 7.12 19.14 -2.28
CA THR A 225 6.90 17.87 -2.98
C THR A 225 7.97 16.83 -2.73
N GLU A 226 8.95 17.16 -1.89
CA GLU A 226 9.97 16.23 -1.44
C GLU A 226 9.39 15.18 -0.50
N ILE A 227 9.65 13.91 -0.81
CA ILE A 227 9.19 12.76 -0.02
C ILE A 227 10.30 12.25 0.91
N ALA A 228 9.93 11.64 2.03
CA ALA A 228 10.88 11.13 3.00
C ALA A 228 11.90 10.10 2.44
N PRO A 229 11.53 9.16 1.54
CA PRO A 229 12.51 8.30 0.86
C PRO A 229 13.56 9.06 0.05
N LEU A 230 13.22 10.23 -0.50
CA LEU A 230 14.19 11.07 -1.22
C LEU A 230 15.16 11.74 -0.25
N ILE A 231 14.68 12.19 0.92
CA ILE A 231 15.57 12.70 1.97
C ILE A 231 16.56 11.62 2.41
N ILE A 232 16.09 10.39 2.67
CA ILE A 232 16.97 9.27 3.03
C ILE A 232 18.07 9.09 1.97
N MET A 233 17.70 9.15 0.68
CA MET A 233 18.68 9.07 -0.40
C MET A 233 19.67 10.25 -0.40
N SER A 234 19.19 11.47 -0.17
CA SER A 234 20.05 12.67 -0.08
C SER A 234 21.08 12.54 1.03
N GLU A 235 20.65 12.14 2.23
CA GLU A 235 21.54 11.95 3.39
C GLU A 235 22.57 10.84 3.12
N LEU A 236 22.17 9.74 2.47
CA LEU A 236 23.09 8.67 2.05
C LEU A 236 24.13 9.15 1.02
N GLN A 237 23.73 10.02 0.08
CA GLN A 237 24.64 10.62 -0.90
C GLN A 237 25.64 11.58 -0.26
N GLU A 238 25.27 12.20 0.85
CA GLU A 238 26.12 13.07 1.68
C GLU A 238 26.97 12.27 2.69
N TYR A 239 26.90 10.93 2.65
CA TYR A 239 27.56 10.00 3.58
C TYR A 239 27.09 10.13 5.05
N ASP A 240 25.97 10.79 5.30
CA ASP A 240 25.32 10.83 6.62
C ASP A 240 24.40 9.61 6.81
N TYR A 241 25.03 8.46 7.04
CA TYR A 241 24.31 7.21 7.29
C TYR A 241 23.47 7.25 8.58
N ALA A 242 23.90 8.03 9.57
CA ALA A 242 23.24 8.10 10.87
C ALA A 242 21.89 8.84 10.76
N SER A 243 21.88 9.99 10.08
CA SER A 243 20.64 10.72 9.78
C SER A 243 19.73 9.92 8.84
N ALA A 244 20.28 9.33 7.79
CA ALA A 244 19.50 8.52 6.84
C ALA A 244 18.78 7.34 7.52
N THR A 245 19.50 6.59 8.36
CA THR A 245 18.94 5.43 9.06
C THR A 245 17.94 5.84 10.14
N THR A 246 18.16 6.98 10.79
CA THR A 246 17.20 7.55 11.76
C THR A 246 15.88 7.91 11.10
N ILE A 247 15.91 8.60 9.95
CA ILE A 247 14.70 8.96 9.19
C ILE A 247 13.99 7.70 8.68
N ALA A 248 14.75 6.73 8.16
CA ALA A 248 14.22 5.43 7.74
C ALA A 248 13.56 4.65 8.88
N LEU A 249 14.15 4.69 10.08
CA LEU A 249 13.62 4.03 11.27
C LEU A 249 12.28 4.65 11.69
N VAL A 250 12.14 5.98 11.66
CA VAL A 250 10.85 6.65 11.93
C VAL A 250 9.78 6.21 10.92
N MET A 251 10.11 6.20 9.62
CA MET A 251 9.18 5.73 8.59
C MET A 251 8.77 4.27 8.80
N LEU A 252 9.71 3.40 9.15
CA LEU A 252 9.47 1.99 9.43
C LEU A 252 8.53 1.81 10.62
N ILE A 253 8.81 2.48 11.74
CA ILE A 253 7.97 2.42 12.94
C ILE A 253 6.56 2.91 12.62
N ALA A 254 6.42 4.03 11.94
CA ALA A 254 5.12 4.59 11.59
C ALA A 254 4.33 3.70 10.61
N SER A 255 5.01 3.09 9.62
CA SER A 255 4.40 2.10 8.72
C SER A 255 3.94 0.85 9.48
N PHE A 256 4.78 0.34 10.38
CA PHE A 256 4.45 -0.82 11.22
C PHE A 256 3.26 -0.54 12.12
N VAL A 257 3.24 0.60 12.81
CA VAL A 257 2.11 1.03 13.66
C VAL A 257 0.83 1.13 12.82
N THR A 258 0.89 1.74 11.64
CA THR A 258 -0.30 1.87 10.79
C THR A 258 -0.83 0.52 10.31
N LEU A 259 0.06 -0.37 9.85
CA LEU A 259 -0.29 -1.74 9.46
C LEU A 259 -0.86 -2.54 10.64
N PHE A 260 -0.26 -2.41 11.81
CA PHE A 260 -0.72 -3.06 13.03
C PHE A 260 -2.12 -2.59 13.43
N LEU A 261 -2.39 -1.29 13.38
CA LEU A 261 -3.72 -0.72 13.66
C LEU A 261 -4.76 -1.22 12.65
N VAL A 262 -4.44 -1.22 11.36
CA VAL A 262 -5.33 -1.73 10.31
C VAL A 262 -5.64 -3.22 10.53
N ASN A 263 -4.63 -4.02 10.85
CA ASN A 263 -4.80 -5.45 11.13
C ASN A 263 -5.66 -5.69 12.39
N LEU A 264 -5.50 -4.87 13.43
CA LEU A 264 -6.30 -4.96 14.65
C LEU A 264 -7.79 -4.67 14.36
N ILE A 265 -8.07 -3.62 13.58
CA ILE A 265 -9.43 -3.27 13.15
C ILE A 265 -10.03 -4.40 12.30
N GLN A 266 -9.26 -4.94 11.35
CA GLN A 266 -9.68 -6.06 10.51
C GLN A 266 -10.05 -7.29 11.36
N THR A 267 -9.19 -7.68 12.31
CA THR A 267 -9.40 -8.87 13.14
C THR A 267 -10.67 -8.73 13.98
N ARG A 268 -10.93 -7.53 14.50
CA ARG A 268 -12.18 -7.23 15.22
C ARG A 268 -13.40 -7.32 14.32
N ASN A 269 -13.36 -6.71 13.14
CA ASN A 269 -14.49 -6.73 12.20
C ASN A 269 -14.80 -8.14 11.69
N THR A 270 -13.78 -8.94 11.41
CA THR A 270 -13.95 -10.35 11.00
C THR A 270 -14.57 -11.20 12.10
N LYS A 271 -14.23 -10.95 13.37
CA LYS A 271 -14.83 -11.65 14.52
C LYS A 271 -16.31 -11.31 14.70
N ILE A 272 -16.69 -10.04 14.48
CA ILE A 272 -18.08 -9.60 14.59
C ILE A 272 -18.95 -10.26 13.51
N LEU A 273 -18.47 -10.33 12.26
CA LEU A 273 -19.21 -10.91 11.13
C LEU A 273 -19.42 -12.42 11.24
N LYS A 274 -18.45 -13.16 11.81
CA LYS A 274 -18.56 -14.61 12.00
C LYS A 274 -19.46 -15.04 13.18
N GLY A 275 -20.12 -14.09 13.85
CA GLY A 275 -20.85 -14.35 15.09
C GLY A 275 -19.86 -14.65 16.21
N GLY A 276 -19.41 -13.59 16.90
CA GLY A 276 -18.41 -13.72 17.96
C GLY A 276 -18.82 -14.70 19.06
N ASN A 277 -17.91 -15.62 19.41
CA ASN A 277 -17.81 -16.12 20.77
C ASN A 277 -17.22 -15.03 21.67
#